data_AF-A0A2M8Q647-F1
#
_entry.id   AF-A0A2M8Q647-F1
#
_cell.length_a   1.000
_cell.length_b   1.000
_cell.length_c   1.000
_cell.angle_alpha   90.00
_cell.angle_beta   90.00
_cell.angle_gamma   90.00
#
_symmetry.space_group_name_H-M   'P 1'
#
loop_
_entity.id
_entity.type
_entity.pdbx_description
1 polymer ?
#
loop_
_entity_poly.entity_id
_entity_poly.type
_entity_poly.pdbx_seq_one_letter_code
_entity_poly.pdbx_strand_id
1 'polypeptide(L)'
;QGAVLRPTSAATFDQAIVAAPAVIRDEASPQLPCENGRTSGVCYRMWYQGTDAANVFRIGYALSPDGVNWMRAAGGNPVLGVGAAGEWDAGSVGAPVVLK
;
A
#
# COMPACT_ATOMS: atom_id res chain seq x y z
N GLN A 1 -2.41 -17.01 12.39
CA GLN A 1 -3.22 -16.26 11.41
C GLN A 1 -2.24 -15.54 10.50
N GLY A 2 -2.41 -15.61 9.17
CA GLY A 2 -1.45 -15.04 8.21
C GLY A 2 -1.47 -13.51 8.18
N ALA A 3 -0.43 -12.92 7.59
CA ALA A 3 -0.35 -11.49 7.33
C ALA A 3 -1.41 -11.07 6.30
N VAL A 4 -2.47 -10.40 6.73
CA VAL A 4 -3.54 -9.95 5.83
C VAL A 4 -3.92 -8.51 6.17
N LEU A 5 -3.52 -7.58 5.30
CA LEU A 5 -4.20 -6.30 5.20
C LEU A 5 -5.55 -6.54 4.53
N ARG A 6 -6.64 -6.28 5.24
CA ARG A 6 -8.00 -6.45 4.73
C ARG A 6 -8.49 -5.18 4.02
N PRO A 7 -9.37 -5.28 3.01
CA PRO A 7 -10.07 -4.14 2.44
C PRO A 7 -10.72 -3.28 3.53
N THR A 8 -10.82 -1.97 3.28
CA THR A 8 -11.58 -1.11 4.19
C THR A 8 -13.08 -1.33 4.00
N SER A 9 -13.89 -1.01 5.01
CA SER A 9 -15.34 -0.84 4.83
C SER A 9 -15.72 0.61 4.51
N ALA A 10 -14.73 1.49 4.32
CA ALA A 10 -14.92 2.91 4.03
C ALA A 10 -14.80 3.14 2.52
N ALA A 11 -15.34 4.23 2.00
CA ALA A 11 -15.26 4.56 0.57
C ALA A 11 -13.85 5.02 0.14
N THR A 12 -12.85 4.13 0.27
CA THR A 12 -11.44 4.35 -0.11
C THR A 12 -11.10 3.59 -1.40
N PHE A 13 -9.88 3.81 -1.90
CA PHE A 13 -9.39 3.19 -3.13
C PHE A 13 -9.20 1.68 -3.03
N ASP A 14 -9.26 1.11 -1.83
CA ASP A 14 -9.01 -0.31 -1.53
C ASP A 14 -10.16 -0.92 -0.71
N GLN A 15 -11.37 -0.40 -0.92
CA GLN A 15 -12.58 -0.83 -0.23
C GLN A 15 -13.08 -2.19 -0.71
N ALA A 16 -12.80 -2.55 -1.97
CA ALA A 16 -13.30 -3.80 -2.55
C ALA A 16 -12.24 -4.91 -2.51
N ILE A 17 -10.99 -4.61 -2.88
CA ILE A 17 -9.90 -5.58 -2.97
C ILE A 17 -8.63 -5.00 -2.34
N VAL A 18 -7.83 -5.88 -1.72
CA VAL A 18 -6.41 -5.68 -1.42
C VAL A 18 -5.68 -6.92 -1.94
N ALA A 19 -4.75 -6.76 -2.89
CA ALA A 19 -4.10 -7.89 -3.55
C ALA A 19 -2.68 -7.54 -4.05
N ALA A 20 -2.03 -8.52 -4.69
CA ALA A 20 -0.72 -8.42 -5.32
C ALA A 20 0.32 -7.64 -4.48
N PRO A 21 0.61 -8.09 -3.24
CA PRO A 21 1.56 -7.38 -2.40
C PRO A 21 3.00 -7.58 -2.87
N ALA A 22 3.75 -6.49 -2.97
CA ALA A 22 5.21 -6.47 -3.03
C ALA A 22 5.74 -6.00 -1.68
N VAL A 23 6.56 -6.83 -1.01
CA VAL A 23 7.05 -6.56 0.35
C VAL A 23 8.56 -6.48 0.38
N ILE A 24 9.09 -5.43 1.02
CA ILE A 24 10.50 -5.36 1.42
C ILE A 24 10.62 -5.30 2.94
N ARG A 25 11.75 -5.80 3.45
CA ARG A 25 12.14 -5.69 4.85
C ARG A 25 13.40 -4.84 4.95
N ASP A 26 13.39 -3.85 5.84
CA ASP A 26 14.56 -3.03 6.14
C ASP A 26 14.57 -2.52 7.60
N GLU A 27 15.44 -1.57 7.89
CA GLU A 27 15.53 -0.87 9.17
C GLU A 27 14.87 0.51 9.06
N ALA A 28 14.03 0.85 10.04
CA ALA A 28 13.47 2.18 10.15
C ALA A 28 14.56 3.20 10.50
N SER A 29 14.39 4.43 10.00
CA SER A 29 15.33 5.54 10.24
C SER A 29 14.57 6.87 10.33
N PRO A 30 15.21 7.97 10.75
CA PRO A 30 14.61 9.31 10.68
C PRO A 30 14.22 9.74 9.26
N GLN A 31 14.96 9.30 8.24
CA GLN A 31 14.70 9.61 6.83
C GLN A 31 13.60 8.72 6.24
N LEU A 32 13.45 7.50 6.77
CA LEU A 32 12.45 6.55 6.32
C LEU A 32 11.77 5.87 7.52
N PRO A 33 10.88 6.59 8.23
CA PRO A 33 10.17 6.03 9.38
C PRO A 33 9.30 4.82 8.99
N CYS A 34 9.01 3.97 9.97
CA CYS A 34 7.99 2.95 9.89
C CYS A 34 6.64 3.48 10.39
N GLU A 35 5.74 2.59 10.81
CA GLU A 35 4.42 2.99 11.31
C GLU A 35 4.53 3.99 12.48
N ASN A 36 3.58 4.93 12.56
CA ASN A 36 3.51 5.97 13.59
C ASN A 36 4.79 6.82 13.75
N GLY A 37 5.60 6.94 12.70
CA GLY A 37 6.85 7.72 12.75
C GLY A 37 7.99 7.03 13.50
N ARG A 38 7.91 5.72 13.76
CA ARG A 38 8.99 4.96 14.39
C ARG A 38 10.26 5.02 13.53
N THR A 39 11.39 5.41 14.12
CA THR A 39 12.65 5.69 13.41
C THR A 39 13.76 4.68 13.69
N SER A 40 13.47 3.53 14.30
CA SER A 40 14.46 2.48 14.55
C SER A 40 13.84 1.09 14.58
N GLY A 41 14.70 0.08 14.37
CA GLY A 41 14.32 -1.33 14.33
C GLY A 41 13.68 -1.75 13.01
N VAL A 42 13.41 -3.06 12.90
CA VAL A 42 12.89 -3.69 11.70
C VAL A 42 11.59 -3.02 11.22
N CYS A 43 11.47 -2.87 9.91
CA CYS A 43 10.28 -2.38 9.23
C CYS A 43 9.99 -3.25 8.01
N TYR A 44 8.75 -3.72 7.91
CA TYR A 44 8.19 -4.32 6.70
C TYR A 44 7.38 -3.26 5.97
N ARG A 45 7.57 -3.19 4.66
CA ARG A 45 6.98 -2.18 3.80
C ARG A 45 6.32 -2.88 2.64
N MET A 46 5.04 -2.62 2.43
CA MET A 46 4.23 -3.30 1.42
C MET A 46 3.61 -2.29 0.47
N TRP A 47 3.80 -2.52 -0.81
CA TRP A 47 3.02 -1.91 -1.87
C TRP A 47 1.99 -2.94 -2.32
N TYR A 48 0.74 -2.52 -2.46
CA TYR A 48 -0.36 -3.42 -2.80
C TYR A 48 -1.28 -2.74 -3.79
N GLN A 49 -2.03 -3.53 -4.57
CA GLN A 49 -3.12 -2.98 -5.36
C GLN A 49 -4.41 -2.98 -4.53
N GLY A 50 -5.20 -1.92 -4.69
CA GLY A 50 -6.55 -1.83 -4.16
C GLY A 50 -7.55 -1.35 -5.21
N THR A 51 -8.82 -1.70 -5.03
CA THR A 51 -9.92 -1.19 -5.87
C THR A 51 -11.00 -0.44 -5.09
N ASP A 52 -11.48 0.64 -5.69
CA ASP A 52 -12.69 1.33 -5.25
C ASP A 52 -13.97 0.60 -5.72
N ALA A 53 -15.13 1.15 -5.38
CA ALA A 53 -16.43 0.61 -5.80
C ALA A 53 -16.63 0.62 -7.33
N ALA A 54 -15.83 1.40 -8.08
CA ALA A 54 -15.85 1.43 -9.54
C ALA A 54 -14.84 0.44 -10.16
N ASN A 55 -14.18 -0.40 -9.35
CA ASN A 55 -13.13 -1.34 -9.75
C ASN A 55 -11.90 -0.67 -10.39
N VAL A 56 -11.62 0.58 -10.06
CA VAL A 56 -10.40 1.26 -10.52
C VAL A 56 -9.24 0.88 -9.61
N PHE A 57 -8.23 0.20 -10.18
CA PHE A 57 -7.04 -0.19 -9.43
C PHE A 57 -6.11 0.99 -9.22
N ARG A 58 -5.60 1.10 -7.99
CA ARG A 58 -4.52 2.02 -7.60
C ARG A 58 -3.55 1.32 -6.67
N ILE A 59 -2.36 1.87 -6.49
CA ILE A 59 -1.34 1.29 -5.61
C ILE A 59 -1.35 1.99 -4.26
N GLY A 60 -1.54 1.20 -3.21
CA GLY A 60 -1.42 1.59 -1.82
C GLY A 60 -0.05 1.29 -1.23
N TYR A 61 0.19 1.87 -0.06
CA TYR A 61 1.37 1.60 0.75
C TYR A 61 0.98 1.29 2.20
N ALA A 62 1.64 0.31 2.79
CA ALA A 62 1.43 -0.10 4.17
C ALA A 62 2.75 -0.45 4.87
N LEU A 63 2.78 -0.23 6.17
CA LEU A 63 3.92 -0.43 7.05
C LEU A 63 3.58 -1.45 8.12
N SER A 64 4.56 -2.21 8.56
CA SER A 64 4.39 -3.19 9.63
C SER A 64 5.67 -3.37 10.44
N PRO A 65 5.59 -3.45 11.78
CA PRO A 65 6.74 -3.77 12.61
C PRO A 65 7.10 -5.27 12.60
N ASP A 66 6.14 -6.13 12.27
CA ASP A 66 6.24 -7.59 12.48
C ASP A 66 5.91 -8.42 11.23
N GLY A 67 5.53 -7.76 10.13
CA GLY A 67 5.12 -8.39 8.89
C GLY A 67 3.74 -9.05 8.94
N VAL A 68 3.01 -8.94 10.07
CA VAL A 68 1.69 -9.57 10.28
C VAL A 68 0.61 -8.51 10.46
N ASN A 69 0.90 -7.48 11.27
CA ASN A 69 0.00 -6.37 11.55
C ASN A 69 0.38 -5.17 10.68
N TRP A 70 -0.52 -4.79 9.78
CA TRP A 70 -0.25 -3.78 8.76
C TRP A 70 -1.05 -2.50 9.00
N MET A 71 -0.38 -1.36 8.88
CA MET A 71 -0.97 -0.03 8.94
C MET A 71 -0.86 0.64 7.57
N ARG A 72 -1.98 1.15 7.05
CA ARG A 72 -1.98 1.95 5.82
C ARG A 72 -1.18 3.23 6.04
N ALA A 73 -0.27 3.53 5.13
CA ALA A 73 0.47 4.78 5.11
C ALA A 73 -0.30 5.86 4.32
N ALA A 74 0.28 7.06 4.19
CA ALA A 74 -0.28 8.18 3.41
C ALA A 74 -1.73 8.55 3.77
N GLY A 75 -2.13 8.34 5.02
CA GLY A 75 -3.51 8.58 5.47
C GLY A 75 -4.55 7.63 4.85
N GLY A 76 -4.12 6.49 4.28
CA GLY A 76 -5.01 5.57 3.57
C GLY A 76 -5.26 5.94 2.11
N ASN A 77 -4.58 6.97 1.58
CA ASN A 77 -4.63 7.32 0.17
C ASN A 77 -3.70 6.41 -0.67
N PRO A 78 -3.99 6.23 -1.97
CA PRO A 78 -3.05 5.56 -2.86
C PRO A 78 -1.76 6.39 -2.98
N VAL A 79 -0.62 5.71 -3.08
CA VAL A 79 0.69 6.32 -3.37
C VAL A 79 0.98 6.40 -4.86
N LEU A 80 0.25 5.66 -5.68
CA LEU A 80 0.20 5.85 -7.13
C LEU A 80 -1.26 5.73 -7.61
N GLY A 81 -1.76 6.83 -8.16
CA GLY A 81 -3.10 6.93 -8.76
C GLY A 81 -3.08 6.62 -10.26
N VAL A 82 -4.24 6.76 -10.89
CA VAL A 82 -4.37 6.67 -12.36
C VAL A 82 -3.88 7.95 -13.03
N GLY A 83 -3.44 7.82 -14.28
CA GLY A 83 -3.10 8.94 -15.13
C GLY A 83 -4.31 9.80 -15.53
N ALA A 84 -4.02 10.94 -16.16
CA ALA A 84 -5.03 11.80 -16.76
C ALA A 84 -5.73 11.11 -17.94
N ALA A 85 -6.91 11.59 -18.32
CA ALA A 85 -7.67 11.03 -19.43
C ALA A 85 -6.84 11.02 -20.73
N GLY A 86 -6.71 9.85 -21.34
CA GLY A 86 -5.92 9.63 -22.55
C GLY A 86 -4.47 9.19 -22.31
N GLU A 87 -3.99 9.21 -21.06
CA GLU A 87 -2.72 8.59 -20.69
C GLU A 87 -2.86 7.06 -20.66
N TRP A 88 -1.73 6.36 -20.83
CA TRP A 88 -1.69 4.90 -20.98
C TRP A 88 -2.21 4.16 -19.73
N ASP A 89 -2.15 4.81 -18.56
CA ASP A 89 -2.54 4.33 -17.24
C ASP A 89 -3.80 5.02 -16.69
N ALA A 90 -4.58 5.70 -17.55
CA ALA A 90 -5.80 6.42 -17.15
C ALA A 90 -6.91 5.51 -16.59
N GLY A 91 -6.89 4.22 -16.93
CA GLY A 91 -7.91 3.27 -16.49
C GLY A 91 -7.61 2.60 -15.14
N SER A 92 -6.35 2.29 -14.86
CA SER A 92 -5.93 1.54 -13.66
C SER A 92 -4.41 1.45 -13.58
N VAL A 93 -3.91 1.38 -12.34
CA VAL A 93 -2.52 1.02 -12.04
C VAL A 93 -2.53 -0.10 -11.00
N GLY A 94 -1.82 -1.20 -11.27
CA GLY A 94 -1.86 -2.39 -10.44
C GLY A 94 -0.59 -3.24 -10.54
N ALA A 95 -0.62 -4.42 -9.90
CA ALA A 95 0.49 -5.38 -9.87
C ALA A 95 1.87 -4.76 -9.56
N PRO A 96 2.04 -4.09 -8.39
CA PRO A 96 3.31 -3.47 -8.03
C PRO A 96 4.45 -4.49 -7.97
N VAL A 97 5.63 -4.08 -8.44
CA VAL A 97 6.91 -4.73 -8.16
C VAL A 97 7.84 -3.66 -7.61
N VAL A 98 8.57 -3.99 -6.56
CA VAL A 98 9.51 -3.06 -5.90
C VAL A 98 10.89 -3.69 -5.86
N LEU A 99 11.87 -2.89 -6.27
CA LEU A 99 13.29 -3.22 -6.21
C LEU A 99 13.92 -2.38 -5.10
N LYS A 100 14.80 -3.01 -4.32
CA LYS A 100 15.53 -2.36 -3.22
C LYS A 100 16.95 -2.06 -3.64
#